data_AF-A0A957IVQ2-F1
#
_entry.id   AF-A0A957IVQ2-F1
#
_cell.length_a   1.000
_cell.length_b   1.000
_cell.length_c   1.000
_cell.angle_alpha   90.00
_cell.angle_beta   90.00
_cell.angle_gamma   90.00
#
_symmetry.space_group_name_H-M   'P 1'
#
loop_
_entity.id
_entity.type
_entity.pdbx_description
1 polymer ?
#
loop_
_entity_poly.entity_id
_entity_poly.type
_entity_poly.pdbx_seq_one_letter_code
_entity_poly.pdbx_strand_id
1 'polypeptide(L)' 'MKQSKKRTHLSIVAIVGGGLTLALVLALAFGLREAYLVPAVVAGALLFGVVWLWEHANAHADGSEWWQDDDASGWRGY' A
#
# COMPACT_ATOMS: atom_id res chain seq x y z
N MET A 1 -10.85 -9.37 -24.26
CA MET A 1 -11.01 -10.15 -23.00
C MET A 1 -9.81 -11.03 -22.60
N LYS A 2 -9.18 -11.82 -23.49
CA LYS A 2 -8.07 -12.73 -23.11
C LYS A 2 -6.78 -12.02 -22.59
N GLN A 3 -6.46 -10.83 -23.10
CA GLN A 3 -5.28 -10.08 -22.63
C GLN A 3 -5.45 -9.43 -21.25
N SER A 4 -6.67 -9.01 -20.90
CA SER A 4 -6.97 -8.44 -19.58
C SER A 4 -6.71 -9.45 -18.46
N LYS A 5 -7.19 -10.70 -18.61
CA LYS A 5 -6.92 -11.77 -17.63
C LYS A 5 -5.43 -12.07 -17.44
N LYS A 6 -4.62 -12.03 -18.51
CA LYS A 6 -3.16 -12.24 -18.42
C LYS A 6 -2.45 -11.11 -17.66
N ARG A 7 -2.81 -9.84 -17.88
CA ARG A 7 -2.24 -8.70 -17.13
C ARG A 7 -2.60 -8.77 -15.65
N THR A 8 -3.84 -9.10 -15.31
CA THR A 8 -4.27 -9.26 -13.91
C THR A 8 -3.51 -10.39 -13.22
N HIS A 9 -3.33 -11.54 -13.88
CA HIS A 9 -2.56 -12.66 -13.32
C HIS A 9 -1.08 -12.32 -13.10
N LEU A 10 -0.44 -11.65 -14.06
CA LEU A 10 0.95 -11.18 -13.92
C LEU A 10 1.11 -10.20 -12.77
N SER A 11 0.11 -9.33 -12.55
CA SER A 11 0.11 -8.37 -11.46
C SER A 11 0.00 -9.08 -10.10
N ILE A 12 -0.89 -10.07 -9.99
CA ILE A 12 -1.04 -10.87 -8.75
C ILE A 12 0.24 -11.66 -8.45
N VAL A 13 0.84 -12.31 -9.44
CA VAL A 13 2.09 -13.07 -9.26
C VAL A 13 3.24 -12.16 -8.87
N ALA A 14 3.35 -10.98 -9.47
CA ALA A 14 4.37 -9.99 -9.11
C ALA A 14 4.17 -9.47 -7.68
N ILE A 15 2.94 -9.22 -7.24
CA ILE A 15 2.63 -8.77 -5.88
C ILE A 15 2.94 -9.86 -4.86
N VAL A 16 2.48 -11.09 -5.10
CA VAL A 16 2.69 -12.21 -4.16
C VAL A 16 4.17 -12.63 -4.13
N GLY A 17 4.82 -12.76 -5.29
CA GLY A 17 6.23 -13.13 -5.38
C GLY A 17 7.17 -12.03 -4.89
N GLY A 18 6.88 -10.77 -5.22
CA GLY A 18 7.64 -9.61 -4.75
C GLY A 18 7.50 -9.40 -3.24
N GLY A 19 6.29 -9.54 -2.70
CA GLY A 19 6.03 -9.44 -1.27
C GLY A 19 6.76 -10.52 -0.46
N LEU A 20 6.78 -11.76 -0.95
CA LEU A 20 7.51 -12.86 -0.31
C LEU A 20 9.04 -12.65 -0.35
N THR A 21 9.56 -12.10 -1.44
CA THR A 21 10.99 -11.80 -1.57
C THR A 21 11.40 -10.67 -0.62
N LEU A 22 10.60 -9.60 -0.56
CA LEU A 22 10.84 -8.47 0.34
C LEU A 22 10.75 -8.89 1.80
N ALA A 23 9.78 -9.74 2.14
CA ALA A 23 9.64 -10.36 3.45
C ALA A 23 10.91 -11.08 3.91
N LEU A 24 11.45 -11.96 3.05
CA LEU A 24 12.65 -12.74 3.33
C LEU A 24 13.88 -11.84 3.50
N VAL A 25 14.02 -10.80 2.67
CA VAL A 25 15.11 -9.83 2.78
C VAL A 25 15.04 -9.08 4.12
N LEU A 26 13.85 -8.62 4.52
CA LEU A 26 13.64 -7.96 5.80
C LEU A 26 13.88 -8.92 6.98
N ALA A 27 13.48 -10.19 6.86
CA ALA A 27 13.75 -11.21 7.87
C ALA A 27 15.25 -11.34 8.16
N LEU A 28 16.02 -11.47 7.08
CA LEU A 28 17.46 -11.64 7.10
C LEU A 28 18.16 -10.37 7.61
N ALA A 29 17.73 -9.20 7.13
CA ALA A 29 18.34 -7.92 7.50
C ALA A 29 18.14 -7.57 8.98
N PHE A 30 16.99 -7.90 9.56
CA PHE A 30 16.64 -7.55 10.94
C PHE A 30 16.79 -8.70 11.94
N GLY A 31 17.27 -9.87 11.49
CA GLY A 31 17.42 -11.05 12.35
C GLY A 31 16.09 -11.49 12.99
N LEU A 32 14.97 -11.26 12.30
CA LEU A 32 13.64 -11.56 12.82
C LEU A 32 13.49 -13.07 12.97
N ARG A 33 13.13 -13.53 14.17
CA ARG A 33 12.71 -14.91 14.37
C ARG A 33 11.53 -15.22 13.46
N GLU A 34 11.46 -16.44 12.95
CA GLU A 34 10.43 -16.89 12.00
C GLU A 34 9.00 -16.59 12.48
N ALA A 35 8.76 -16.62 13.79
CA ALA A 35 7.47 -16.27 14.40
C ALA A 35 6.99 -14.83 14.10
N TYR A 36 7.91 -13.89 13.84
CA TYR A 36 7.60 -12.49 13.57
C TYR A 36 7.58 -12.14 12.08
N LEU A 37 7.95 -13.08 11.21
CA LEU A 37 7.95 -12.86 9.77
C LEU A 37 6.54 -12.58 9.24
N VAL A 38 5.59 -13.48 9.53
CA VAL A 38 4.22 -13.34 9.02
C VAL A 38 3.58 -12.03 9.52
N PRO A 39 3.62 -11.67 10.81
CA PRO A 39 3.13 -10.38 11.28
C PRO A 39 3.81 -9.17 10.60
N ALA A 40 5.13 -9.19 10.44
CA ALA A 40 5.87 -8.10 9.84
C ALA A 40 5.52 -7.90 8.35
N VAL A 41 5.33 -8.99 7.61
CA VAL A 41 4.91 -8.96 6.21
C VAL A 41 3.50 -8.42 6.06
N VAL A 42 2.57 -8.88 6.91
CA VAL A 42 1.19 -8.38 6.90
C VAL A 42 1.17 -6.89 7.22
N ALA A 43 1.88 -6.47 8.27
CA ALA A 43 1.98 -5.06 8.63
C ALA A 43 2.61 -4.22 7.50
N GLY A 44 3.70 -4.70 6.90
CA GLY A 44 4.37 -4.03 5.79
C GLY A 44 3.48 -3.92 4.55
N ALA A 45 2.75 -4.98 4.20
CA ALA A 45 1.83 -4.96 3.06
C ALA A 45 0.65 -4.00 3.29
N LEU A 46 0.13 -3.92 4.52
CA LEU A 46 -0.90 -2.96 4.88
C LEU A 46 -0.38 -1.52 4.80
N LEU A 47 0.80 -1.23 5.37
CA LEU A 47 1.41 0.09 5.29
C LEU A 47 1.66 0.51 3.84
N PHE A 48 2.23 -0.39 3.04
CA PHE A 48 2.45 -0.15 1.62
C PHE A 48 1.14 0.10 0.88
N GLY A 49 0.11 -0.71 1.14
CA GLY A 49 -1.22 -0.55 0.54
C GLY A 49 -1.86 0.80 0.88
N VAL A 50 -1.73 1.26 2.13
CA VAL A 50 -2.22 2.58 2.57
C VAL A 50 -1.47 3.70 1.84
N VAL A 51 -0.13 3.67 1.81
CA VAL A 51 0.68 4.69 1.12
C VAL A 51 0.37 4.72 -0.37
N TRP A 52 0.27 3.55 -1.00
CA TRP A 52 -0.04 3.45 -2.43
C TRP A 52 -1.45 3.97 -2.75
N LEU A 53 -2.45 3.64 -1.91
CA LEU A 53 -3.80 4.14 -2.05
C LEU A 53 -3.85 5.67 -1.88
N TRP A 54 -3.11 6.18 -0.89
CA TRP A 54 -2.98 7.62 -0.64
C TRP A 54 -2.34 8.36 -1.83
N GLU A 55 -1.22 7.87 -2.36
CA GLU A 55 -0.62 8.44 -3.57
C GLU A 55 -1.56 8.38 -4.77
N HIS A 56 -2.25 7.26 -4.96
CA HIS A 56 -3.19 7.10 -6.06
C HIS A 56 -4.37 8.08 -5.96
N ALA A 57 -4.90 8.29 -4.75
CA ALA A 57 -5.94 9.26 -4.49
C ALA A 57 -5.45 10.68 -4.77
N ASN A 58 -4.27 11.06 -4.27
CA ASN A 58 -3.69 12.38 -4.53
C ASN A 58 -3.39 12.64 -6.00
N ALA A 59 -3.01 11.62 -6.77
CA ALA A 59 -2.77 11.76 -8.21
C ALA A 59 -4.05 12.10 -9.01
N HIS A 60 -5.22 11.80 -8.45
CA HIS A 60 -6.53 12.09 -9.05
C HIS A 60 -7.28 13.19 -8.30
N ALA A 61 -6.64 13.78 -7.28
CA ALA A 61 -7.24 14.83 -6.49
C ALA A 61 -7.20 16.14 -7.28
N ASP A 62 -8.30 16.88 -7.26
CA ASP A 62 -8.39 18.21 -7.87
C ASP A 62 -8.29 19.36 -6.85
N GLY A 63 -8.08 19.02 -5.57
CA GLY A 63 -7.95 19.96 -4.48
C GLY A 63 -9.28 20.34 -3.83
N SER A 64 -10.41 19.79 -4.30
CA SER A 64 -11.72 19.95 -3.68
C SER A 64 -12.04 18.89 -2.61
N GLU A 65 -11.13 17.94 -2.38
CA GLU A 65 -11.33 16.86 -1.43
C GLU A 65 -11.25 17.35 0.01
N TRP A 66 -12.20 16.92 0.84
CA TRP A 66 -12.32 17.27 2.26
C TRP A 66 -11.08 16.96 3.12
N TRP A 67 -10.18 16.08 2.66
CA TRP A 67 -8.92 15.74 3.34
C TRP A 67 -7.71 16.54 2.84
N GLN A 68 -7.84 17.27 1.72
CA GLN A 68 -6.83 18.21 1.18
C GLN A 68 -7.20 19.66 1.46
N ASP A 69 -8.40 19.92 1.96
CA ASP A 69 -8.84 21.23 2.36
C ASP A 69 -7.95 21.74 3.52
N ASP A 70 -7.12 22.76 3.27
CA ASP A 70 -6.35 23.43 4.32
C ASP A 70 -7.28 24.10 5.35
N ASP A 71 -8.55 24.33 4.96
CA ASP A 71 -9.64 24.79 5.80
C ASP A 71 -10.48 23.63 6.40
N ALA A 72 -9.92 22.40 6.50
CA ALA A 72 -10.55 21.19 7.10
C ALA A 72 -11.12 21.35 8.51
N SER A 73 -10.97 22.53 9.12
CA SER A 73 -11.74 22.93 10.27
C SER A 73 -12.87 23.89 9.85
N GLY A 74 -14.08 23.39 9.70
CA GLY A 74 -15.33 24.17 9.84
C GLY A 74 -15.51 24.81 11.24
N TRP A 75 -14.39 25.13 11.91
CA TRP A 75 -14.24 25.72 13.23
C TRP A 75 -14.02 27.24 13.18
N ARG A 76 -13.80 27.81 11.98
CA ARG A 76 -13.86 29.27 11.79
C ARG A 76 -15.31 29.62 11.47
N GLY A 77 -16.06 29.82 12.55
CA GLY A 77 -17.52 29.91 12.57
C GLY A 77 -18.17 30.68 11.43
N TYR A 78 -19.13 30.00 10.81
CA TYR A 78 -20.38 30.57 10.31
C TYR A 78 -21.52 29.65 10.73
#